data_AF-A0A835VQ03-F1
#
_entry.id   AF-A0A835VQ03-F1
#
_cell.length_a   1.000
_cell.length_b   1.000
_cell.length_c   1.000
_cell.angle_alpha   90.00
_cell.angle_beta   90.00
_cell.angle_gamma   90.00
#
_symmetry.space_group_name_H-M   'P 1'
#
loop_
_entity.id
_entity.type
_entity.pdbx_description
1 polymer ?
#
loop_
_entity_poly.entity_id
_entity_poly.type
_entity_poly.pdbx_seq_one_letter_code
_entity_poly.pdbx_strand_id
1 'polypeptide(L)' 'MSLEAWKCFRCNLTFKEEPHAKLHEEISSHSVSSVKIIDT' A
#
# COMPACT_ATOMS: atom_id res chain seq x y z
N MET A 1 -5.16 -15.94 8.48
CA MET A 1 -4.14 -15.55 7.48
C MET A 1 -4.03 -14.04 7.52
N SER A 2 -2.85 -13.47 7.79
CA SER A 2 -2.65 -12.02 7.75
C SER A 2 -2.58 -11.56 6.29
N LEU A 3 -3.51 -10.72 5.87
CA LEU A 3 -3.48 -10.12 4.53
C LEU A 3 -2.56 -8.89 4.59
N GLU A 4 -1.40 -8.96 3.93
CA GLU A 4 -0.53 -7.79 3.78
C GLU A 4 -1.05 -6.94 2.61
N ALA A 5 -1.22 -5.65 2.86
CA ALA A 5 -1.55 -4.65 1.86
C ALA A 5 -0.56 -3.49 1.96
N TRP A 6 -0.60 -2.59 1.00
CA TRP A 6 0.28 -1.44 0.91
C TRP A 6 -0.58 -0.19 0.89
N LYS A 7 -0.35 0.74 1.80
CA LYS A 7 -1.16 1.94 1.93
C LYS A 7 -0.33 3.19 1.72
N CYS A 8 -0.79 4.04 0.80
CA CYS A 8 -0.33 5.42 0.68
C CYS A 8 -1.24 6.31 1.52
N PHE A 9 -0.70 6.86 2.60
CA PHE A 9 -1.48 7.73 3.50
C PHE A 9 -1.76 9.11 2.89
N ARG A 10 -0.94 9.57 1.93
CA ARG A 10 -1.16 10.86 1.25
C ARG A 10 -2.33 10.82 0.28
N CYS A 11 -2.41 9.78 -0.54
CA CYS A 11 -3.51 9.61 -1.49
C CYS A 11 -4.70 8.86 -0.88
N ASN A 12 -4.54 8.34 0.34
CA ASN A 12 -5.48 7.41 0.97
C ASN A 12 -5.83 6.22 0.07
N LEU A 13 -4.83 5.73 -0.69
CA LEU A 13 -4.95 4.57 -1.58
C LEU A 13 -4.42 3.32 -0.88
N THR A 14 -5.11 2.22 -1.09
CA THR A 14 -4.72 0.90 -0.59
C THR A 14 -4.51 -0.03 -1.78
N PHE A 15 -3.31 -0.57 -1.90
CA PHE A 15 -2.88 -1.51 -2.91
C PHE A 15 -2.76 -2.89 -2.27
N LYS A 16 -3.25 -3.93 -2.95
CA LYS A 16 -3.12 -5.32 -2.48
C LYS A 16 -1.77 -5.92 -2.84
N GLU A 17 -1.12 -5.37 -3.87
CA GLU A 17 0.09 -5.93 -4.47
C GLU A 17 1.23 -4.91 -4.37
N GLU A 18 2.41 -5.38 -3.97
CA GLU A 18 3.64 -4.59 -3.92
C GLU A 18 3.97 -3.89 -5.25
N PRO A 19 3.90 -4.54 -6.44
CA PRO A 19 4.25 -3.86 -7.70
C PRO A 19 3.38 -2.62 -7.98
N HIS A 20 2.10 -2.65 -7.61
CA HIS A 20 1.21 -1.49 -7.77
C HIS A 20 1.56 -0.37 -6.78
N ALA A 21 1.95 -0.73 -5.56
CA ALA A 21 2.43 0.22 -4.56
C ALA A 21 3.74 0.89 -4.98
N LYS A 22 4.71 0.12 -5.49
CA LYS A 22 5.97 0.65 -6.02
C LYS A 22 5.76 1.56 -7.22
N LEU A 23 4.92 1.16 -8.16
CA LEU A 23 4.56 2.02 -9.29
C LEU A 23 3.96 3.35 -8.81
N HIS A 24 3.06 3.32 -7.81
CA HIS A 24 2.52 4.52 -7.21
C HIS A 24 3.59 5.41 -6.57
N GLU A 25 4.54 4.81 -5.85
CA GLU A 25 5.67 5.49 -5.24
C GLU A 25 6.54 6.20 -6.28
N GLU A 26 6.84 5.53 -7.39
CA GLU A 26 7.65 6.07 -8.49
C GLU A 26 6.97 7.22 -9.23
N ILE A 27 5.70 7.06 -9.62
CA ILE A 27 4.99 8.08 -10.42
C ILE A 27 4.54 9.28 -9.58
N SER A 28 4.20 9.04 -8.30
CA SER A 28 3.63 10.07 -7.43
C SER A 28 4.64 10.68 -6.47
N SER A 29 5.85 10.10 -6.38
CA SER A 29 6.83 10.45 -5.34
C SER A 29 6.23 10.39 -3.93
N HIS A 30 5.30 9.47 -3.70
CA HIS A 30 4.59 9.29 -2.44
C HIS A 30 5.01 7.98 -1.78
N SER A 31 5.52 8.06 -0.56
CA SER A 31 5.90 6.86 0.18
C SER A 31 4.71 5.95 0.45
N VAL A 32 4.90 4.66 0.19
CA VAL A 32 3.89 3.63 0.48
C VAL A 32 4.40 2.73 1.62
N SER A 33 3.51 2.38 2.55
CA SER A 33 3.87 1.52 3.69
C SER A 33 3.09 0.21 3.65
N SER A 34 3.75 -0.90 3.98
CA SER A 34 3.05 -2.17 4.17
C SER A 34 2.22 -2.13 5.46
N VAL A 35 0.97 -2.54 5.36
CA VAL A 35 -0.01 -2.61 6.44
C VAL A 35 -0.53 -4.04 6.54
N LYS A 36 -0.63 -4.55 7.77
CA LYS A 36 -1.26 -5.84 8.03
C LYS A 36 -2.75 -5.62 8.25
N ILE A 37 -3.57 -6.21 7.40
CA ILE A 37 -5.02 -6.22 7.57
C ILE A 37 -5.31 -7.34 8.58
N ILE A 38 -5.82 -6.93 9.74
CA ILE A 38 -6.32 -7.82 10.77
C ILE A 38 -7.83 -7.85 10.59
N ASP A 39 -8.34 -8.92 9.99
CA ASP A 39 -9.78 -9.19 9.95
C ASP A 39 -10.18 -9.66 11.36
N THR A 40 -11.10 -8.93 12.02
CA THR A 40 -11.52 -9.19 13.41
C THR A 40 -12.99 -9.57 13.44
#